data_AF-A0A653D2F4-F1
#
_entry.id   AF-A0A653D2F4-F1
#
_cell.length_a   1.000
_cell.length_b   1.000
_cell.length_c   1.000
_cell.angle_alpha   90.00
_cell.angle_beta   90.00
_cell.angle_gamma   90.00
#
_symmetry.space_group_name_H-M   'P 1'
#
loop_
_entity.id
_entity.type
_entity.pdbx_description
1 polymer ?
#
loop_
_entity_poly.entity_id
_entity_poly.type
_entity_poly.pdbx_seq_one_letter_code
_entity_poly.pdbx_strand_id
1 'polypeptide(L)'
;MGWISFLTPLVAIAVLLLEQAGGFQIPTYLKNRYHMTDAATRPPYQNGPYQNGPYQSQPSSFKTDYQYKTKTKTSYSSAKNPFHGGSRVYSGGCTSQPPIPPNSKMMCSSYSGCKVTCQSNYQFATGDTQLMYTCVNGNWLIEGGFVDVVACQPICLPPCQNSGICVAPNQCSCHENFSGPQCQFESKPCLNLPPMPLNSKRVCKSQQCTVECVTGHKFPDGSDIAQMVCNNGMWVPTKDKWVAIPDCQPTCDPPCQNGGNCLSYNVCQCPIDYRGPQCQYR
;
A
#
# COMPACT_ATOMS: atom_id res chain seq x y z
N MET A 1 -9.56 35.83 -74.63
CA MET A 1 -8.39 35.73 -73.73
C MET A 1 -8.78 36.33 -72.40
N GLY A 2 -8.99 35.52 -71.37
CA GLY A 2 -9.59 35.98 -70.12
C GLY A 2 -9.63 34.86 -69.08
N TRP A 3 -8.64 34.90 -68.21
CA TRP A 3 -8.55 34.45 -66.81
C TRP A 3 -9.73 33.62 -66.27
N ILE A 4 -9.46 32.34 -65.99
CA ILE A 4 -10.25 31.52 -65.06
C ILE A 4 -9.39 31.37 -63.81
N SER A 5 -9.92 31.79 -62.67
CA SER A 5 -9.28 31.71 -61.37
C SER A 5 -10.14 30.89 -60.40
N PHE A 6 -9.44 29.99 -59.69
CA PHE A 6 -9.73 29.35 -58.39
C PHE A 6 -10.86 28.31 -58.29
N LEU A 7 -10.47 27.06 -57.96
CA LEU A 7 -10.57 26.49 -56.60
C LEU A 7 -10.09 25.01 -56.57
N THR A 8 -9.63 24.57 -55.38
CA THR A 8 -9.31 23.18 -54.89
C THR A 8 -7.80 22.84 -54.70
N PRO A 9 -7.40 22.06 -53.67
CA PRO A 9 -6.75 22.61 -52.47
C PRO A 9 -5.35 22.03 -52.15
N LEU A 10 -4.51 22.88 -51.53
CA LEU A 10 -3.17 22.58 -51.02
C LEU A 10 -3.21 21.83 -49.67
N VAL A 11 -3.30 20.49 -49.68
CA VAL A 11 -2.98 19.68 -48.48
C VAL A 11 -2.10 18.44 -48.78
N ALA A 12 -1.83 18.09 -50.03
CA ALA A 12 -1.20 16.80 -50.36
C ALA A 12 0.29 16.84 -50.75
N ILE A 13 1.01 17.96 -50.61
CA ILE A 13 2.43 18.05 -51.03
C ILE A 13 3.28 18.74 -49.95
N ALA A 14 3.24 18.20 -48.74
CA ALA A 14 4.19 18.52 -47.67
C ALA A 14 4.73 17.25 -46.97
N VAL A 15 4.73 16.11 -47.67
CA VAL A 15 5.21 14.81 -47.16
C VAL A 15 6.48 14.33 -47.87
N LEU A 16 7.11 15.14 -48.75
CA LEU A 16 8.23 14.66 -49.55
C LEU A 16 9.49 15.55 -49.60
N LEU A 17 9.73 16.43 -48.62
CA LEU A 17 11.02 17.14 -48.53
C LEU A 17 11.44 17.47 -47.09
N LEU A 18 11.75 16.46 -46.26
CA LEU A 18 12.60 16.62 -45.06
C LEU A 18 13.30 15.29 -44.71
N GLU A 19 14.12 14.77 -45.62
CA GLU A 19 15.24 13.89 -45.27
C GLU A 19 16.52 14.66 -45.52
N GLN A 20 17.17 15.13 -44.45
CA GLN A 20 18.61 15.31 -44.25
C GLN A 20 18.89 16.39 -43.19
N ALA A 21 19.04 15.97 -41.93
CA ALA A 21 19.88 16.67 -40.95
C ALA A 21 20.18 15.76 -39.75
N GLY A 22 21.45 15.34 -39.64
CA GLY A 22 22.26 15.30 -38.42
C GLY A 22 21.71 14.58 -37.18
N GLY A 23 22.35 13.47 -36.83
CA GLY A 23 22.20 12.83 -35.52
C GLY A 23 22.45 13.79 -34.35
N PHE A 24 21.62 13.68 -33.33
CA PHE A 24 21.67 14.46 -32.09
C PHE A 24 22.94 14.14 -31.30
N GLN A 25 23.90 15.07 -31.25
CA GLN A 25 25.12 14.96 -30.45
C GLN A 25 24.87 15.53 -29.04
N ILE A 26 25.05 14.72 -28.00
CA ILE A 26 24.94 15.16 -26.60
C ILE A 26 26.16 16.02 -26.24
N PRO A 27 25.97 17.22 -25.66
CA PRO A 27 27.06 18.09 -25.22
C PRO A 27 28.04 17.41 -24.26
N THR A 28 29.34 17.60 -24.46
CA THR A 28 30.45 16.98 -23.70
C THR A 28 30.40 17.20 -22.19
N TYR A 29 29.79 18.30 -21.72
CA TYR A 29 29.64 18.57 -20.29
C TYR A 29 28.67 17.60 -19.59
N LEU A 30 27.69 17.03 -20.31
CA LEU A 30 26.75 16.03 -19.76
C LEU A 30 27.39 14.63 -19.71
N LYS A 31 28.29 14.29 -20.64
CA LYS A 31 29.00 12.99 -20.63
C LYS A 31 29.93 12.84 -19.41
N ASN A 32 30.61 13.92 -19.01
CA ASN A 32 31.55 13.90 -17.89
C ASN A 32 30.88 13.87 -16.50
N ARG A 33 29.65 14.39 -16.37
CA ARG A 33 28.91 14.40 -15.10
C ARG A 33 28.30 13.04 -14.75
N TYR A 34 28.02 12.21 -15.75
CA TYR A 34 27.32 10.93 -15.58
C TYR A 34 28.14 9.71 -16.02
N HIS A 35 29.44 9.88 -16.32
CA HIS A 35 30.34 8.81 -16.77
C HIS A 35 29.75 7.93 -17.89
N MET A 36 29.12 8.57 -18.88
CA MET A 36 28.45 7.85 -19.98
C MET A 36 29.44 7.59 -21.12
N THR A 37 29.72 6.32 -21.42
CA THR A 37 30.50 5.90 -22.60
C THR A 37 29.59 5.63 -23.78
N ASP A 38 30.05 5.96 -25.00
CA ASP A 38 29.28 5.75 -26.23
C ASP A 38 28.98 4.25 -26.45
N ALA A 39 27.70 3.92 -26.64
CA ALA A 39 27.23 2.56 -26.75
C ALA A 39 27.47 1.99 -28.15
N ALA A 40 28.44 1.10 -28.30
CA ALA A 40 28.46 0.07 -29.35
C ALA A 40 29.53 -1.00 -29.08
N THR A 41 29.17 -2.08 -28.38
CA THR A 41 29.47 -3.50 -28.69
C THR A 41 29.15 -4.39 -27.49
N ARG A 42 28.28 -5.40 -27.68
CA ARG A 42 28.09 -6.51 -26.73
C ARG A 42 29.32 -7.43 -26.80
N PRO A 43 29.96 -7.80 -25.68
CA PRO A 43 30.79 -8.99 -25.62
C PRO A 43 29.99 -10.21 -25.13
N PRO A 44 30.44 -11.44 -25.44
CA PRO A 44 29.71 -12.66 -25.20
C PRO A 44 29.84 -13.16 -23.75
N TYR A 45 28.80 -13.84 -23.29
CA TYR A 45 28.78 -14.63 -22.05
C TYR A 45 29.96 -15.61 -22.03
N GLN A 46 30.85 -15.47 -21.03
CA GLN A 46 31.83 -16.50 -20.68
C GLN A 46 31.42 -17.20 -19.39
N ASN A 47 31.19 -18.51 -19.51
CA ASN A 47 31.14 -19.47 -18.41
C ASN A 47 32.57 -19.84 -17.98
N GLY A 48 32.81 -19.95 -16.68
CA GLY A 48 34.05 -20.47 -16.08
C GLY A 48 33.88 -20.76 -14.58
N PRO A 49 34.68 -21.67 -13.98
CA PRO A 49 34.18 -22.88 -13.31
C PRO A 49 34.48 -22.96 -11.78
N TYR A 50 34.10 -24.12 -11.18
CA TYR A 50 34.51 -24.71 -9.87
C TYR A 50 33.52 -24.52 -8.69
N GLN A 51 33.11 -25.53 -7.89
CA GLN A 51 33.35 -26.99 -7.80
C GLN A 51 32.10 -27.71 -7.26
N ASN A 52 31.91 -28.97 -7.69
CA ASN A 52 30.96 -29.93 -7.14
C ASN A 52 31.60 -30.78 -6.05
N GLY A 53 30.83 -31.06 -4.99
CA GLY A 53 30.91 -32.30 -4.20
C GLY A 53 30.55 -32.13 -2.71
N PRO A 54 29.92 -33.12 -2.04
CA PRO A 54 29.02 -34.17 -2.53
C PRO A 54 27.63 -34.15 -1.85
N TYR A 55 26.71 -34.88 -2.46
CA TYR A 55 25.35 -35.20 -1.99
C TYR A 55 25.30 -35.71 -0.54
N GLN A 56 24.36 -35.18 0.25
CA GLN A 56 23.54 -36.01 1.15
C GLN A 56 22.07 -35.55 1.12
N SER A 57 21.21 -36.56 1.08
CA SER A 57 19.76 -36.60 0.82
C SER A 57 18.87 -35.96 1.90
N GLN A 58 17.82 -35.23 1.45
CA GLN A 58 16.42 -35.06 1.96
C GLN A 58 16.07 -35.16 3.47
N PRO A 59 14.88 -34.68 3.94
CA PRO A 59 13.91 -33.76 3.35
C PRO A 59 13.56 -32.54 4.24
N SER A 60 12.94 -31.58 3.59
CA SER A 60 12.37 -30.33 4.09
C SER A 60 11.28 -30.49 5.17
N SER A 61 11.48 -29.86 6.32
CA SER A 61 10.40 -29.37 7.18
C SER A 61 10.80 -28.04 7.84
N PHE A 62 10.69 -26.94 7.09
CA PHE A 62 10.80 -25.61 7.68
C PHE A 62 9.47 -25.26 8.35
N LYS A 63 9.44 -25.42 9.67
CA LYS A 63 8.45 -24.81 10.56
C LYS A 63 8.53 -23.29 10.44
N THR A 64 7.43 -22.66 10.04
CA THR A 64 7.22 -21.23 10.27
C THR A 64 6.19 -21.08 11.39
N ASP A 65 6.68 -20.82 12.60
CA ASP A 65 5.88 -20.32 13.72
C ASP A 65 5.42 -18.89 13.41
N TYR A 66 4.28 -18.75 12.74
CA TYR A 66 3.51 -17.49 12.74
C TYR A 66 2.28 -17.67 13.64
N GLN A 67 2.47 -17.31 14.91
CA GLN A 67 1.40 -17.19 15.88
C GLN A 67 0.46 -16.03 15.51
N TYR A 68 -0.64 -16.34 14.83
CA TYR A 68 -1.80 -15.45 14.84
C TYR A 68 -2.39 -15.46 16.25
N LYS A 69 -2.14 -14.38 17.02
CA LYS A 69 -2.93 -14.07 18.22
C LYS A 69 -4.31 -13.59 17.77
N THR A 70 -5.21 -14.52 17.49
CA THR A 70 -6.65 -14.23 17.47
C THR A 70 -7.10 -13.99 18.90
N LYS A 71 -7.06 -12.72 19.35
CA LYS A 71 -7.86 -12.28 20.49
C LYS A 71 -9.33 -12.16 20.04
N THR A 72 -9.96 -13.27 19.72
CA THR A 72 -11.42 -13.37 19.75
C THR A 72 -11.79 -14.00 21.08
N LYS A 73 -12.27 -13.17 22.00
CA LYS A 73 -12.93 -13.64 23.21
C LYS A 73 -14.01 -14.64 22.78
N THR A 74 -13.78 -15.91 23.08
CA THR A 74 -14.79 -16.97 23.06
C THR A 74 -15.79 -16.67 24.16
N SER A 75 -16.70 -15.74 23.90
CA SER A 75 -17.98 -15.68 24.58
C SER A 75 -19.00 -16.31 23.67
N TYR A 76 -19.11 -17.64 23.76
CA TYR A 76 -20.28 -18.35 23.27
C TYR A 76 -21.50 -17.85 24.05
N SER A 77 -22.20 -16.87 23.50
CA SER A 77 -23.56 -16.60 23.92
C SER A 77 -24.44 -17.68 23.32
N SER A 78 -24.52 -18.82 24.01
CA SER A 78 -25.57 -19.81 23.78
C SER A 78 -26.91 -19.08 23.91
N ALA A 79 -27.57 -18.83 22.78
CA ALA A 79 -28.95 -18.40 22.77
C ALA A 79 -29.76 -19.51 23.45
N LYS A 80 -30.21 -19.24 24.68
CA LYS A 80 -31.13 -20.12 25.41
C LYS A 80 -32.46 -20.15 24.64
N ASN A 81 -32.78 -21.29 24.04
CA ASN A 81 -34.10 -21.54 23.47
C ASN A 81 -35.06 -21.99 24.59
N PRO A 82 -36.20 -21.31 24.81
CA PRO A 82 -37.14 -21.67 25.85
C PRO A 82 -38.24 -22.59 25.29
N PHE A 83 -37.99 -23.89 25.09
CA PHE A 83 -39.08 -24.87 24.88
C PHE A 83 -38.66 -26.28 25.35
N HIS A 84 -39.37 -26.79 26.36
CA HIS A 84 -39.36 -28.19 26.79
C HIS A 84 -40.17 -29.05 25.81
N GLY A 85 -39.64 -30.20 25.39
CA GLY A 85 -40.43 -31.30 24.83
C GLY A 85 -39.80 -32.02 23.64
N GLY A 86 -39.13 -33.15 23.90
CA GLY A 86 -38.69 -34.14 22.92
C GLY A 86 -37.37 -33.79 22.21
N SER A 87 -36.34 -34.61 22.41
CA SER A 87 -35.10 -34.52 21.63
C SER A 87 -35.44 -34.80 20.17
N ARG A 88 -35.52 -33.75 19.32
CA ARG A 88 -35.77 -33.91 17.89
C ARG A 88 -34.60 -34.68 17.28
N VAL A 89 -34.81 -35.96 17.04
CA VAL A 89 -33.88 -36.79 16.28
C VAL A 89 -34.13 -36.50 14.80
N TYR A 90 -33.09 -36.04 14.11
CA TYR A 90 -33.12 -35.88 12.66
C TYR A 90 -33.05 -37.24 11.98
N SER A 91 -33.72 -37.38 10.84
CA SER A 91 -33.55 -38.54 9.96
C SER A 91 -32.08 -38.79 9.70
N GLY A 92 -31.59 -39.98 10.06
CA GLY A 92 -30.17 -40.32 10.03
C GLY A 92 -29.47 -40.34 11.40
N GLY A 93 -30.13 -39.97 12.50
CA GLY A 93 -29.67 -40.22 13.88
C GLY A 93 -29.02 -39.05 14.63
N CYS A 94 -29.01 -37.84 14.06
CA CYS A 94 -28.43 -36.66 14.72
C CYS A 94 -29.39 -36.11 15.77
N THR A 95 -28.87 -35.66 16.92
CA THR A 95 -29.67 -35.15 18.05
C THR A 95 -29.61 -33.63 18.20
N SER A 96 -28.66 -32.97 17.52
CA SER A 96 -28.48 -31.52 17.53
C SER A 96 -28.30 -30.97 16.11
N GLN A 97 -28.56 -29.68 15.95
CA GLN A 97 -28.28 -28.95 14.72
C GLN A 97 -26.76 -28.83 14.49
N PRO A 98 -26.30 -28.76 13.23
CA PRO A 98 -24.90 -28.49 12.92
C PRO A 98 -24.55 -27.02 13.25
N PRO A 99 -23.26 -26.69 13.39
CA PRO A 99 -22.84 -25.30 13.56
C PRO A 99 -23.25 -24.46 12.34
N ILE A 100 -23.79 -23.26 12.60
CA ILE A 100 -24.17 -22.33 11.54
C ILE A 100 -22.91 -21.63 11.02
N PRO A 101 -22.59 -21.69 9.71
CA PRO A 101 -21.47 -20.96 9.16
C PRO A 101 -21.61 -19.45 9.35
N PRO A 102 -20.50 -18.70 9.55
CA PRO A 102 -20.55 -17.25 9.59
C PRO A 102 -21.10 -16.69 8.26
N ASN A 103 -21.76 -15.53 8.34
CA ASN A 103 -22.41 -14.86 7.21
C ASN A 103 -23.48 -15.72 6.51
N SER A 104 -24.14 -16.61 7.24
CA SER A 104 -25.21 -17.47 6.72
C SER A 104 -26.44 -17.50 7.63
N LYS A 105 -27.54 -18.06 7.12
CA LYS A 105 -28.76 -18.41 7.84
C LYS A 105 -29.05 -19.89 7.62
N MET A 106 -29.57 -20.58 8.63
CA MET A 106 -29.87 -22.02 8.55
C MET A 106 -31.34 -22.30 8.85
N MET A 107 -31.96 -23.15 8.03
CA MET A 107 -33.33 -23.63 8.18
C MET A 107 -33.33 -25.16 8.19
N CYS A 108 -33.75 -25.76 9.31
CA CYS A 108 -33.70 -27.20 9.51
C CYS A 108 -35.08 -27.86 9.48
N SER A 109 -35.14 -29.03 8.86
CA SER A 109 -36.25 -29.97 8.90
C SER A 109 -35.78 -31.28 9.53
N SER A 110 -36.60 -31.89 10.38
CA SER A 110 -36.29 -33.20 10.97
C SER A 110 -36.19 -34.31 9.92
N TYR A 111 -36.82 -34.15 8.75
CA TYR A 111 -36.90 -35.18 7.72
C TYR A 111 -35.92 -34.96 6.56
N SER A 112 -35.71 -33.70 6.14
CA SER A 112 -34.99 -33.36 4.91
C SER A 112 -33.63 -32.70 5.14
N GLY A 113 -33.17 -32.61 6.40
CA GLY A 113 -31.89 -31.99 6.74
C GLY A 113 -31.96 -30.47 6.95
N CYS A 114 -30.81 -29.81 6.95
CA CYS A 114 -30.68 -28.37 7.20
C CYS A 114 -30.18 -27.64 5.95
N LYS A 115 -31.01 -26.74 5.44
CA LYS A 115 -30.64 -25.83 4.35
C LYS A 115 -29.92 -24.62 4.91
N VAL A 116 -28.69 -24.39 4.47
CA VAL A 116 -27.91 -23.19 4.78
C VAL A 116 -27.97 -22.25 3.59
N THR A 117 -28.10 -20.96 3.85
CA THR A 117 -28.14 -19.91 2.83
C THR A 117 -27.23 -18.77 3.24
N CYS A 118 -26.28 -18.41 2.39
CA CYS A 118 -25.41 -17.27 2.61
C CYS A 118 -26.22 -15.96 2.66
N GLN A 119 -25.71 -14.98 3.40
CA GLN A 119 -26.24 -13.61 3.39
C GLN A 119 -26.05 -12.97 2.00
N SER A 120 -26.78 -11.89 1.72
CA SER A 120 -26.68 -11.18 0.44
C SER A 120 -25.23 -10.77 0.15
N ASN A 121 -24.75 -11.03 -1.07
CA ASN A 121 -23.37 -10.81 -1.52
C ASN A 121 -22.33 -11.66 -0.79
N TYR A 122 -22.72 -12.85 -0.34
CA TYR A 122 -21.80 -13.89 0.12
C TYR A 122 -22.09 -15.21 -0.60
N GLN A 123 -21.07 -16.04 -0.75
CA GLN A 123 -21.16 -17.37 -1.37
C GLN A 123 -20.19 -18.35 -0.72
N PHE A 124 -20.44 -19.64 -0.88
CA PHE A 124 -19.49 -20.69 -0.53
C PHE A 124 -18.31 -20.70 -1.52
N ALA A 125 -17.21 -21.37 -1.15
CA ALA A 125 -16.02 -21.46 -1.99
C ALA A 125 -16.29 -22.12 -3.37
N THR A 126 -17.36 -22.93 -3.47
CA THR A 126 -17.85 -23.54 -4.72
C THR A 126 -18.56 -22.54 -5.64
N GLY A 127 -18.90 -21.35 -5.16
CA GLY A 127 -19.73 -20.37 -5.85
C GLY A 127 -21.22 -20.46 -5.50
N ASP A 128 -21.64 -21.50 -4.77
CA ASP A 128 -23.04 -21.68 -4.38
C ASP A 128 -23.45 -20.67 -3.29
N THR A 129 -24.72 -20.26 -3.30
CA THR A 129 -25.30 -19.43 -2.23
C THR A 129 -26.01 -20.26 -1.17
N GLN A 130 -26.21 -21.56 -1.44
CA GLN A 130 -26.98 -22.46 -0.60
C GLN A 130 -26.31 -23.83 -0.57
N LEU A 131 -26.33 -24.47 0.60
CA LEU A 131 -25.87 -25.85 0.79
C LEU A 131 -26.89 -26.63 1.62
N MET A 132 -26.90 -27.94 1.45
CA MET A 132 -27.74 -28.85 2.23
C MET A 132 -26.88 -29.71 3.15
N TYR A 133 -27.13 -29.59 4.45
CA TYR A 133 -26.62 -30.55 5.43
C TYR A 133 -27.58 -31.73 5.54
N THR A 134 -27.08 -32.94 5.31
CA THR A 134 -27.81 -34.19 5.50
C THR A 134 -27.25 -34.95 6.69
N CYS A 135 -28.11 -35.58 7.48
CA CYS A 135 -27.67 -36.40 8.59
C CYS A 135 -27.62 -37.86 8.17
N VAL A 136 -26.50 -38.53 8.38
CA VAL A 136 -26.30 -39.96 8.10
C VAL A 136 -25.50 -40.57 9.24
N ASN A 137 -26.01 -41.65 9.84
CA ASN A 137 -25.36 -42.37 10.95
C ASN A 137 -24.92 -41.45 12.12
N GLY A 138 -25.75 -40.46 12.46
CA GLY A 138 -25.49 -39.50 13.55
C GLY A 138 -24.54 -38.35 13.19
N ASN A 139 -24.05 -38.28 11.96
CA ASN A 139 -23.12 -37.25 11.50
C ASN A 139 -23.76 -36.35 10.42
N TRP A 140 -23.50 -35.05 10.50
CA TRP A 140 -23.87 -34.09 9.47
C TRP A 140 -22.86 -34.12 8.32
N LEU A 141 -23.34 -34.21 7.09
CA LEU A 141 -22.57 -34.30 5.85
C LEU A 141 -23.04 -33.22 4.85
N ILE A 142 -22.14 -32.80 3.96
CA ILE A 142 -22.44 -31.97 2.79
C ILE A 142 -22.10 -32.82 1.55
N GLU A 143 -22.86 -32.69 0.46
CA GLU A 143 -22.49 -33.32 -0.82
C GLU A 143 -21.08 -32.85 -1.23
N GLY A 144 -20.08 -33.75 -1.13
CA GLY A 144 -18.69 -33.49 -1.52
C GLY A 144 -17.60 -33.58 -0.43
N GLY A 145 -17.91 -33.85 0.84
CA GLY A 145 -16.85 -34.09 1.85
C GLY A 145 -17.27 -34.04 3.33
N PHE A 146 -16.32 -34.33 4.22
CA PHE A 146 -16.45 -34.22 5.68
C PHE A 146 -16.33 -32.75 6.14
N VAL A 147 -17.10 -32.38 7.17
CA VAL A 147 -17.35 -30.99 7.59
C VAL A 147 -16.18 -30.40 8.36
N ASP A 148 -15.29 -29.67 7.68
CA ASP A 148 -14.74 -28.45 8.26
C ASP A 148 -15.75 -27.31 8.02
N VAL A 149 -15.90 -26.39 8.97
CA VAL A 149 -16.94 -25.33 8.92
C VAL A 149 -16.72 -24.46 7.66
N VAL A 150 -17.52 -24.72 6.61
CA VAL A 150 -17.44 -23.98 5.34
C VAL A 150 -18.11 -22.62 5.52
N ALA A 151 -17.30 -21.59 5.75
CA ALA A 151 -17.77 -20.21 5.87
C ALA A 151 -18.25 -19.64 4.52
N CYS A 152 -19.30 -18.82 4.56
CA CYS A 152 -19.67 -17.98 3.41
C CYS A 152 -18.65 -16.84 3.26
N GLN A 153 -18.01 -16.76 2.10
CA GLN A 153 -17.04 -15.74 1.73
C GLN A 153 -17.74 -14.56 1.06
N PRO A 154 -17.27 -13.32 1.28
CA PRO A 154 -17.86 -12.14 0.64
C PRO A 154 -17.60 -12.12 -0.86
N ILE A 155 -18.53 -11.55 -1.60
CA ILE A 155 -18.44 -11.33 -3.04
C ILE A 155 -17.98 -9.89 -3.30
N CYS A 156 -16.92 -9.73 -4.10
CA CYS A 156 -16.46 -8.43 -4.60
C CYS A 156 -16.68 -8.38 -6.12
N LEU A 157 -17.48 -7.41 -6.58
CA LEU A 157 -17.76 -7.16 -8.00
C LEU A 157 -17.48 -5.68 -8.32
N PRO A 158 -16.44 -5.37 -9.12
CA PRO A 158 -15.44 -6.27 -9.70
C PRO A 158 -14.57 -6.98 -8.64
N PRO A 159 -13.90 -8.10 -8.98
CA PRO A 159 -13.00 -8.77 -8.05
C PRO A 159 -11.82 -7.85 -7.67
N CYS A 160 -11.29 -8.05 -6.46
CA CYS A 160 -10.09 -7.36 -6.01
C CYS A 160 -8.91 -7.74 -6.92
N GLN A 161 -8.17 -6.74 -7.39
CA GLN A 161 -6.99 -6.90 -8.23
C GLN A 161 -5.71 -7.01 -7.40
N ASN A 162 -4.57 -7.29 -8.04
CA ASN A 162 -3.23 -7.26 -7.43
C ASN A 162 -3.12 -8.03 -6.11
N SER A 163 -3.73 -9.22 -6.05
CA SER A 163 -3.77 -10.08 -4.85
C SER A 163 -4.46 -9.45 -3.63
N GLY A 164 -5.37 -8.49 -3.84
CA GLY A 164 -6.23 -7.96 -2.79
C GLY A 164 -7.20 -9.00 -2.25
N ILE A 165 -7.52 -8.92 -0.96
CA ILE A 165 -8.41 -9.86 -0.25
C ILE A 165 -9.79 -9.22 -0.10
N CYS A 166 -10.84 -9.90 -0.53
CA CYS A 166 -12.22 -9.46 -0.29
C CYS A 166 -12.58 -9.73 1.17
N VAL A 167 -12.74 -8.68 1.97
CA VAL A 167 -12.97 -8.79 3.43
C VAL A 167 -14.44 -8.60 3.81
N ALA A 168 -15.20 -7.92 2.95
CA ALA A 168 -16.64 -7.74 3.03
C ALA A 168 -17.20 -7.51 1.62
N PRO A 169 -18.52 -7.57 1.40
CA PRO A 169 -19.12 -7.33 0.09
C PRO A 169 -18.60 -6.04 -0.55
N ASN A 170 -18.01 -6.17 -1.74
CA ASN A 170 -17.40 -5.07 -2.49
C ASN A 170 -16.32 -4.26 -1.73
N GLN A 171 -15.71 -4.82 -0.69
CA GLN A 171 -14.66 -4.18 0.08
C GLN A 171 -13.37 -5.01 0.03
N CYS A 172 -12.35 -4.45 -0.62
CA CYS A 172 -11.04 -5.05 -0.76
C CYS A 172 -10.06 -4.54 0.31
N SER A 173 -9.27 -5.45 0.88
CA SER A 173 -8.06 -5.14 1.61
C SER A 173 -6.87 -5.32 0.67
N CYS A 174 -6.13 -4.24 0.42
CA CYS A 174 -5.03 -4.24 -0.54
C CYS A 174 -3.71 -4.69 0.09
N HIS A 175 -2.86 -5.32 -0.73
CA HIS A 175 -1.48 -5.62 -0.35
C HIS A 175 -0.64 -4.34 -0.29
N GLU A 176 0.55 -4.44 0.31
CA GLU A 176 1.49 -3.31 0.32
C GLU A 176 1.75 -2.82 -1.11
N ASN A 177 1.75 -1.49 -1.29
CA ASN A 177 1.94 -0.80 -2.58
C ASN A 177 0.76 -0.88 -3.56
N PHE A 178 -0.44 -1.24 -3.11
CA PHE A 178 -1.65 -1.11 -3.92
C PHE A 178 -2.74 -0.32 -3.18
N SER A 179 -3.57 0.37 -3.95
CA SER A 179 -4.64 1.22 -3.43
C SER A 179 -5.84 1.30 -4.39
N GLY A 180 -6.88 1.97 -3.93
CA GLY A 180 -8.16 2.05 -4.63
C GLY A 180 -9.16 1.00 -4.16
N PRO A 181 -10.44 1.16 -4.54
CA PRO A 181 -11.53 0.31 -4.06
C PRO A 181 -11.40 -1.18 -4.46
N GLN A 182 -10.61 -1.49 -5.50
CA GLN A 182 -10.35 -2.84 -6.00
C GLN A 182 -8.85 -3.13 -6.03
N CYS A 183 -8.03 -2.34 -5.31
CA CYS A 183 -6.57 -2.47 -5.33
C CYS A 183 -5.96 -2.33 -6.72
N GLN A 184 -6.63 -1.57 -7.60
CA GLN A 184 -6.26 -1.41 -9.00
C GLN A 184 -5.12 -0.43 -9.23
N PHE A 185 -4.84 0.45 -8.26
CA PHE A 185 -3.79 1.46 -8.38
C PHE A 185 -2.51 0.97 -7.71
N GLU A 186 -1.42 0.91 -8.47
CA GLU A 186 -0.09 0.65 -7.94
C GLU A 186 0.46 1.90 -7.24
N SER A 187 0.58 1.85 -5.93
CA SER A 187 1.23 2.87 -5.10
C SER A 187 2.75 2.69 -5.18
N LYS A 188 3.37 3.30 -6.21
CA LYS A 188 4.81 3.20 -6.42
C LYS A 188 5.58 3.68 -5.17
N PRO A 189 6.42 2.82 -4.54
CA PRO A 189 7.20 3.22 -3.39
C PRO A 189 8.27 4.22 -3.80
N CYS A 190 8.68 5.07 -2.87
CA CYS A 190 9.75 6.03 -3.11
C CYS A 190 11.08 5.31 -2.93
N LEU A 191 11.74 5.03 -4.05
CA LEU A 191 13.05 4.34 -4.06
C LEU A 191 14.20 5.26 -3.68
N ASN A 192 14.04 6.57 -3.92
CA ASN A 192 15.04 7.58 -3.62
C ASN A 192 14.67 8.36 -2.35
N LEU A 193 15.68 8.81 -1.61
CA LEU A 193 15.48 9.68 -0.45
C LEU A 193 15.21 11.14 -0.89
N PRO A 194 14.32 11.87 -0.20
CA PRO A 194 14.06 13.30 -0.46
C PRO A 194 15.30 14.13 -0.14
N PRO A 195 15.47 15.37 -0.63
CA PRO A 195 16.55 16.26 -0.21
C PRO A 195 16.53 16.50 1.31
N MET A 196 17.71 16.70 1.93
CA MET A 196 17.81 16.94 3.39
C MET A 196 17.78 18.45 3.64
N PRO A 197 16.80 18.97 4.40
CA PRO A 197 16.79 20.37 4.80
C PRO A 197 17.99 20.68 5.71
N LEU A 198 18.49 21.91 5.65
CA LEU A 198 19.59 22.37 6.48
C LEU A 198 19.18 22.35 7.96
N ASN A 199 20.16 22.08 8.84
CA ASN A 199 19.98 22.02 10.29
C ASN A 199 18.88 21.02 10.69
N SER A 200 18.79 19.90 9.98
CA SER A 200 17.81 18.86 10.23
C SER A 200 18.41 17.45 10.08
N LYS A 201 17.72 16.47 10.66
CA LYS A 201 17.94 15.04 10.46
C LYS A 201 16.69 14.44 9.80
N ARG A 202 16.87 13.49 8.89
CA ARG A 202 15.75 12.76 8.26
C ARG A 202 15.79 11.28 8.59
N VAL A 203 14.62 10.69 8.77
CA VAL A 203 14.41 9.24 8.91
C VAL A 203 13.27 8.83 7.99
N CYS A 204 13.58 8.05 6.96
CA CYS A 204 12.61 7.63 5.94
C CYS A 204 12.38 6.11 5.93
N LYS A 205 11.15 5.72 5.59
CA LYS A 205 10.75 4.40 5.10
C LYS A 205 10.35 4.52 3.62
N SER A 206 9.81 3.46 2.99
CA SER A 206 9.37 3.48 1.58
C SER A 206 8.14 4.36 1.32
N GLN A 207 7.30 4.60 2.32
CA GLN A 207 6.04 5.35 2.18
C GLN A 207 5.97 6.65 2.99
N GLN A 208 6.82 6.81 4.01
CA GLN A 208 6.77 7.97 4.92
C GLN A 208 8.19 8.39 5.29
N CYS A 209 8.42 9.69 5.39
CA CYS A 209 9.66 10.24 5.90
C CYS A 209 9.39 11.34 6.92
N THR A 210 10.16 11.33 8.01
CA THR A 210 10.13 12.35 9.07
C THR A 210 11.42 13.16 9.02
N VAL A 211 11.29 14.48 9.05
CA VAL A 211 12.40 15.42 9.16
C VAL A 211 12.26 16.15 10.48
N GLU A 212 13.32 16.18 11.27
CA GLU A 212 13.37 16.82 12.58
C GLU A 212 14.51 17.84 12.60
N CYS A 213 14.22 19.06 13.03
CA CYS A 213 15.24 20.08 13.20
C CYS A 213 16.23 19.68 14.31
N VAL A 214 17.50 20.06 14.14
CA VAL A 214 18.48 19.93 15.23
C VAL A 214 18.11 20.88 16.38
N THR A 215 18.60 20.59 17.58
CA THR A 215 18.32 21.40 18.76
C THR A 215 18.62 22.88 18.52
N GLY A 216 17.72 23.74 18.98
CA GLY A 216 17.83 25.18 18.79
C GLY A 216 17.44 25.68 17.40
N HIS A 217 16.82 24.83 16.57
CA HIS A 217 16.28 25.22 15.27
C HIS A 217 14.83 24.78 15.13
N LYS A 218 14.07 25.52 14.32
CA LYS A 218 12.64 25.28 14.07
C LYS A 218 12.31 25.50 12.60
N PHE A 219 11.29 24.82 12.09
CA PHE A 219 10.72 25.16 10.79
C PHE A 219 10.05 26.55 10.84
N PRO A 220 9.78 27.20 9.69
CA PRO A 220 9.15 28.53 9.65
C PRO A 220 7.79 28.65 10.33
N ASP A 221 7.11 27.53 10.58
CA ASP A 221 5.84 27.49 11.33
C ASP A 221 6.02 27.25 12.84
N GLY A 222 7.26 27.23 13.32
CA GLY A 222 7.62 26.99 14.71
C GLY A 222 7.69 25.51 15.12
N SER A 223 7.35 24.58 14.22
CA SER A 223 7.43 23.14 14.50
C SER A 223 8.88 22.63 14.49
N ASP A 224 9.16 21.62 15.30
CA ASP A 224 10.46 20.93 15.28
C ASP A 224 10.47 19.74 14.32
N ILE A 225 9.30 19.24 13.93
CA ILE A 225 9.12 18.02 13.14
C ILE A 225 8.20 18.31 11.94
N ALA A 226 8.61 17.81 10.79
CA ALA A 226 7.86 17.81 9.55
C ALA A 226 7.78 16.40 8.97
N GLN A 227 6.67 16.10 8.30
CA GLN A 227 6.44 14.80 7.67
C GLN A 227 6.20 14.95 6.18
N MET A 228 6.54 13.91 5.44
CA MET A 228 6.21 13.76 4.03
C MET A 228 5.80 12.31 3.76
N VAL A 229 4.88 12.15 2.82
CA VAL A 229 4.36 10.86 2.37
C VAL A 229 4.82 10.59 0.94
N CYS A 230 5.00 9.32 0.61
CA CYS A 230 5.25 8.93 -0.77
C CYS A 230 3.92 8.82 -1.51
N ASN A 231 3.79 9.56 -2.60
CA ASN A 231 2.67 9.46 -3.51
C ASN A 231 3.20 9.19 -4.92
N ASN A 232 2.92 8.00 -5.45
CA ASN A 232 3.33 7.56 -6.79
C ASN A 232 4.84 7.75 -7.07
N GLY A 233 5.69 7.38 -6.12
CA GLY A 233 7.15 7.48 -6.23
C GLY A 233 7.72 8.87 -5.98
N MET A 234 6.89 9.87 -5.63
CA MET A 234 7.31 11.22 -5.27
C MET A 234 7.02 11.54 -3.81
N TRP A 235 7.98 12.17 -3.14
CA TRP A 235 7.81 12.66 -1.77
C TRP A 235 7.00 13.95 -1.75
N VAL A 236 5.90 13.95 -1.00
CA VAL A 236 5.00 15.09 -0.87
C VAL A 236 4.87 15.47 0.62
N PRO A 237 5.14 16.73 1.02
CA PRO A 237 4.90 17.19 2.37
C PRO A 237 3.47 16.94 2.84
N THR A 238 3.27 16.62 4.12
CA THR A 238 1.92 16.47 4.70
C THR A 238 1.24 17.81 4.97
N LYS A 239 1.97 18.92 4.93
CA LYS A 239 1.43 20.27 5.10
C LYS A 239 1.10 20.86 3.72
N ASP A 240 -0.18 21.15 3.47
CA ASP A 240 -0.68 21.60 2.15
C ASP A 240 -0.03 22.89 1.64
N LYS A 241 0.48 23.73 2.55
CA LYS A 241 1.15 25.00 2.19
C LYS A 241 2.58 24.82 1.72
N TRP A 242 3.15 23.62 1.84
CA TRP A 242 4.55 23.34 1.55
C TRP A 242 4.69 22.53 0.27
N VAL A 243 5.33 23.13 -0.74
CA VAL A 243 5.72 22.43 -1.97
C VAL A 243 6.87 21.45 -1.69
N ALA A 244 7.76 21.82 -0.75
CA ALA A 244 8.83 20.99 -0.21
C ALA A 244 9.05 21.36 1.28
N ILE A 245 9.74 20.50 2.02
CA ILE A 245 10.09 20.81 3.42
C ILE A 245 11.16 21.92 3.42
N PRO A 246 10.91 23.06 4.07
CA PRO A 246 11.87 24.16 4.15
C PRO A 246 13.02 23.84 5.12
N ASP A 247 14.09 24.62 5.04
CA ASP A 247 15.21 24.54 5.98
C ASP A 247 14.82 24.99 7.40
N CYS A 248 15.47 24.43 8.40
CA CYS A 248 15.28 24.82 9.79
C CYS A 248 16.05 26.12 10.09
N GLN A 249 15.38 27.05 10.76
CA GLN A 249 15.91 28.36 11.16
C GLN A 249 16.37 28.35 12.62
N PRO A 250 17.45 29.06 12.97
CA PRO A 250 17.94 29.13 14.34
C PRO A 250 16.93 29.83 15.26
N THR A 251 16.86 29.37 16.50
CA THR A 251 16.00 29.92 17.55
C THR A 251 16.87 30.59 18.62
N CYS A 252 16.46 31.76 19.08
CA CYS A 252 17.07 32.46 20.21
C CYS A 252 16.03 32.59 21.32
N ASP A 253 16.34 32.04 22.49
CA ASP A 253 15.55 32.13 23.72
C ASP A 253 16.46 32.51 24.91
N PRO A 254 16.35 33.75 25.43
CA PRO A 254 15.43 34.82 25.00
C PRO A 254 15.72 35.33 23.57
N PRO A 255 14.77 36.02 22.91
CA PRO A 255 14.98 36.55 21.58
C PRO A 255 15.97 37.72 21.59
N CYS A 256 16.67 37.88 20.46
CA CYS A 256 17.53 39.03 20.22
C CYS A 256 16.73 40.34 20.31
N GLN A 257 17.21 41.28 21.10
CA GLN A 257 16.59 42.59 21.32
C GLN A 257 17.12 43.63 20.32
N ASN A 258 16.48 44.81 20.30
CA ASN A 258 16.95 45.99 19.56
C ASN A 258 17.27 45.76 18.07
N GLY A 259 16.55 44.84 17.43
CA GLY A 259 16.72 44.51 16.00
C GLY A 259 17.90 43.57 15.71
N GLY A 260 18.41 42.84 16.70
CA GLY A 260 19.41 41.81 16.48
C GLY A 260 18.87 40.61 15.69
N ASN A 261 19.73 40.01 14.86
CA ASN A 261 19.40 38.82 14.06
C ASN A 261 19.91 37.55 14.75
N CYS A 262 19.08 36.52 14.85
CA CYS A 262 19.50 35.22 15.37
C CYS A 262 20.26 34.45 14.28
N LEU A 263 21.58 34.27 14.45
CA LEU A 263 22.44 33.59 13.47
C LEU A 263 22.59 32.10 13.74
N SER A 264 22.53 31.71 15.01
CA SER A 264 22.62 30.34 15.48
C SER A 264 21.89 30.23 16.82
N TYR A 265 21.81 29.02 17.39
CA TYR A 265 21.13 28.79 18.66
C TYR A 265 21.67 29.72 19.75
N ASN A 266 20.83 30.64 20.21
CA ASN A 266 21.15 31.68 21.21
C ASN A 266 22.34 32.61 20.84
N VAL A 267 22.65 32.77 19.55
CA VAL A 267 23.69 33.69 19.07
C VAL A 267 23.07 34.81 18.26
N CYS A 268 23.09 36.01 18.84
CA CYS A 268 22.58 37.22 18.21
C CYS A 268 23.70 38.01 17.51
N GLN A 269 23.43 38.44 16.28
CA GLN A 269 24.18 39.49 15.62
C GLN A 269 23.55 40.83 15.96
N CYS A 270 24.28 41.66 16.68
CA CYS A 270 23.81 42.97 17.10
C CYS A 270 24.07 44.05 16.04
N PRO A 271 23.17 45.04 15.91
CA PRO A 271 23.46 46.27 15.18
C PRO A 271 24.63 47.02 15.81
N ILE A 272 25.22 47.97 15.05
CA ILE A 272 26.48 48.63 15.42
C ILE A 272 26.47 49.33 16.79
N ASP A 273 25.30 49.80 17.23
CA ASP A 273 25.13 50.52 18.51
C ASP A 273 24.66 49.62 19.65
N TYR A 274 24.62 48.29 19.48
CA TYR A 274 24.16 47.38 20.51
C TYR A 274 25.15 46.25 20.77
N ARG A 275 25.15 45.73 22.00
CA ARG A 275 26.04 44.67 22.46
C ARG A 275 25.38 43.81 23.53
N GLY A 276 26.10 42.75 23.90
CA GLY A 276 25.62 41.73 24.82
C GLY A 276 25.06 40.51 24.09
N PRO A 277 24.81 39.40 24.81
CA PRO A 277 24.37 38.14 24.21
C PRO A 277 23.04 38.24 23.48
N GLN A 278 22.20 39.22 23.84
CA GLN A 278 20.87 39.44 23.28
C GLN A 278 20.71 40.85 22.71
N CYS A 279 21.81 41.55 22.45
CA CYS A 279 21.79 42.95 21.98
C CYS A 279 21.02 43.89 22.91
N GLN A 280 21.02 43.60 24.21
CA GLN A 280 20.22 44.31 25.21
C GLN A 280 20.86 45.62 25.69
N TYR A 281 22.16 45.80 25.48
CA TYR A 281 22.89 46.99 25.90
C TYR A 281 23.21 47.86 24.71
N ARG A 282 23.10 49.18 24.89
CA ARG A 282 23.59 50.18 23.94
C ARG A 282 25.06 50.54 24.24
#